data_AF-A0A4R3Y220-F1
#
_entry.id   AF-A0A4R3Y220-F1
#
_cell.length_a   1.000
_cell.length_b   1.000
_cell.length_c   1.000
_cell.angle_alpha   90.00
_cell.angle_beta   90.00
_cell.angle_gamma   90.00
#
_symmetry.space_group_name_H-M   'P 1'
#
loop_
_entity.id
_entity.type
_entity.pdbx_description
1 polymer ?
#
loop_
_entity_poly.entity_id
_entity_poly.type
_entity_poly.pdbx_seq_one_letter_code
_entity_poly.pdbx_strand_id
1 'polypeptide(L)' 'MGWIEWFAHPENTKPVALLILFTTFVLIVFYVYGSKSRGNRLESYKNMPFQDEEESEVKEAKK' A
#
# COMPACT_ATOMS: atom_id res chain seq x y z
N MET A 1 -6.66 34.92 11.80
CA MET A 1 -6.42 34.59 10.38
C MET A 1 -4.96 34.31 10.01
N GLY A 2 -3.94 34.52 10.88
CA GLY A 2 -2.52 34.36 10.49
C GLY A 2 -1.97 32.93 10.38
N TRP A 3 -2.60 31.92 10.98
CA TRP A 3 -2.14 30.53 10.84
C TRP A 3 -2.27 30.04 9.40
N ILE A 4 -3.45 30.16 8.79
CA ILE A 4 -3.71 29.59 7.46
C ILE A 4 -2.80 30.26 6.42
N GLU A 5 -2.56 31.56 6.59
CA GLU A 5 -1.66 32.35 5.74
C GLU A 5 -0.19 31.90 5.83
N TRP A 6 0.25 31.37 6.99
CA TRP A 6 1.58 30.78 7.16
C TRP A 6 1.86 29.63 6.18
N PHE A 7 0.84 28.84 5.81
CA PHE A 7 0.96 27.77 4.80
C PHE A 7 1.13 28.30 3.38
N ALA A 8 0.64 29.51 3.09
CA ALA A 8 0.77 30.15 1.79
C ALA A 8 2.16 30.79 1.58
N HIS A 9 2.99 30.86 2.62
CA HIS A 9 4.37 31.30 2.47
C HIS A 9 5.22 30.23 1.75
N PRO A 10 5.96 30.61 0.69
CA PRO A 10 6.75 29.67 -0.11
C PRO A 10 7.89 29.01 0.69
N GLU A 11 8.38 29.67 1.74
CA GLU A 11 9.40 29.15 2.65
C GLU A 11 8.92 27.90 3.43
N ASN A 12 7.64 27.88 3.79
CA ASN A 12 7.02 26.80 4.56
C ASN A 12 6.46 25.69 3.66
N THR A 13 6.30 25.95 2.36
CA THR A 13 5.72 24.99 1.41
C THR A 13 6.54 23.69 1.32
N LYS A 14 7.89 23.77 1.38
CA LYS A 14 8.77 22.60 1.34
C LYS A 14 8.56 21.65 2.53
N PRO A 15 8.67 22.09 3.80
CA PRO A 15 8.43 21.20 4.94
C PRO A 15 6.96 20.75 5.02
N VAL A 16 6.00 21.58 4.63
CA VAL A 16 4.58 21.20 4.59
C VAL A 16 4.34 20.05 3.61
N ALA A 17 4.90 20.13 2.40
CA ALA A 17 4.78 19.07 1.41
C ALA A 17 5.36 17.74 1.92
N LEU A 18 6.52 17.79 2.60
CA LEU A 18 7.15 16.62 3.24
C LEU A 18 6.25 16.02 4.31
N LEU A 19 5.68 16.84 5.19
CA LEU A 19 4.78 16.38 6.25
C LEU A 19 3.52 15.73 5.67
N ILE A 20 2.88 16.38 4.69
CA ILE A 20 1.68 15.82 4.03
C ILE A 20 2.00 14.49 3.36
N LEU A 21 3.10 14.42 2.60
CA LEU A 21 3.53 13.18 1.94
C LEU A 21 3.77 12.07 2.97
N PHE A 22 4.54 12.36 4.01
CA PHE A 22 4.91 11.39 5.03
C PHE A 22 3.70 10.91 5.83
N THR A 23 2.87 11.83 6.33
CA THR A 23 1.64 11.49 7.04
C THR A 23 0.69 10.69 6.16
N THR A 24 0.51 11.08 4.89
CA THR A 24 -0.31 10.33 3.93
C THR A 24 0.22 8.90 3.75
N PHE A 25 1.53 8.74 3.57
CA PHE A 25 2.15 7.43 3.46
C PHE A 25 1.91 6.57 4.70
N VAL A 26 2.14 7.11 5.90
CA VAL A 26 1.90 6.40 7.16
C VAL A 26 0.43 6.01 7.32
N LEU A 27 -0.50 6.90 6.95
CA LEU A 27 -1.93 6.60 6.98
C LEU A 27 -2.30 5.47 6.02
N ILE A 28 -1.71 5.43 4.82
CA ILE A 28 -1.93 4.34 3.86
C ILE A 28 -1.40 3.02 4.43
N VAL A 29 -0.18 3.01 4.98
CA VAL A 29 0.39 1.81 5.61
C VAL A 29 -0.50 1.34 6.76
N PHE A 30 -0.89 2.26 7.65
CA PHE A 30 -1.78 1.94 8.76
C PHE A 30 -3.15 1.45 8.28
N TYR A 31 -3.68 2.00 7.19
CA TYR A 31 -4.90 1.52 6.58
C TYR A 31 -4.71 0.11 5.99
N VAL A 32 -3.68 -0.13 5.19
CA VAL A 32 -3.50 -1.44 4.56
C VAL A 32 -3.25 -2.54 5.59
N TYR A 33 -2.37 -2.28 6.56
CA TYR A 33 -1.88 -3.30 7.50
C TYR A 33 -2.55 -3.27 8.88
N GLY A 34 -3.20 -2.18 9.27
CA GLY A 34 -3.81 -2.04 10.60
C GLY A 34 -5.09 -2.87 10.80
N SER A 35 -5.65 -3.46 9.75
CA SER A 35 -6.85 -4.32 9.87
C SER A 35 -6.50 -5.78 9.58
N LYS A 36 -6.76 -6.65 10.58
CA LYS A 36 -6.59 -8.11 10.47
C LYS A 36 -7.38 -8.72 9.30
N SER A 37 -8.55 -8.15 8.98
CA SER A 37 -9.38 -8.60 7.84
C SER A 37 -8.71 -8.34 6.50
N ARG A 38 -8.00 -7.22 6.34
CA ARG A 38 -7.28 -6.86 5.11
C ARG A 38 -5.98 -7.66 4.98
N GLY A 39 -5.28 -7.87 6.09
CA GLY A 39 -4.08 -8.71 6.16
C GLY A 39 -4.36 -10.17 5.79
N ASN A 40 -5.47 -10.77 6.25
CA ASN A 40 -5.81 -12.15 5.92
C ASN A 40 -6.00 -12.39 4.40
N ARG A 41 -6.50 -11.37 3.68
CA ARG A 41 -6.63 -11.44 2.22
C ARG A 41 -5.27 -11.36 1.52
N LEU A 42 -4.32 -10.59 2.06
CA LEU A 42 -2.94 -10.56 1.56
C LEU A 42 -2.23 -11.90 1.83
N GLU A 43 -2.45 -12.50 3.00
CA GLU A 43 -1.92 -13.84 3.33
C GLU A 43 -2.52 -14.95 2.45
N SER A 44 -3.78 -14.84 1.99
CA SER A 44 -4.36 -15.84 1.10
C SER A 44 -3.66 -15.97 -0.27
N TYR A 45 -2.90 -14.95 -0.69
CA TYR A 45 -2.12 -14.98 -1.92
C TYR A 45 -0.68 -15.49 -1.73
N LYS A 46 -0.27 -15.83 -0.50
CA LYS A 46 1.10 -16.23 -0.18
C LYS A 46 1.56 -17.51 -0.87
N ASN A 47 0.64 -18.44 -1.09
CA ASN A 47 0.91 -19.76 -1.69
C ASN A 47 0.20 -19.90 -3.04
N MET A 48 -0.01 -18.80 -3.77
CA MET A 48 -0.56 -18.88 -5.12
C MET A 48 0.44 -19.65 -5.99
N PRO A 49 0.01 -20.74 -6.66
CA PRO A 49 0.87 -21.45 -7.59
C PRO A 49 1.31 -20.50 -8.70
N PHE A 50 2.55 -20.66 -9.16
CA PHE A 50 2.98 -19.91 -10.33
C PHE A 50 2.19 -20.38 -11.56
N GLN A 51 1.86 -19.47 -12.48
CA GLN A 51 1.11 -19.83 -13.70
C GLN A 51 1.81 -20.91 -14.53
N ASP A 52 3.14 -21.00 -14.42
CA ASP A 52 3.96 -22.00 -15.09
C ASP A 52 3.82 -23.41 -14.46
N GLU A 53 3.49 -23.49 -13.16
CA GLU A 53 3.27 -24.76 -12.46
C GLU A 53 1.90 -25.38 -12.82
N GLU A 54 0.86 -24.56 -13.00
CA GLU A 54 -0.47 -25.03 -13.43
C GLU A 54 -0.44 -25.73 -14.80
N GLU A 55 0.35 -25.22 -15.75
CA GLU A 55 0.46 -25.84 -17.08
C GLU A 55 1.11 -27.24 -17.03
N SER A 56 1.96 -27.49 -16.04
CA SER A 56 2.61 -28.79 -15.84
C SER A 56 1.68 -29.83 -15.20
N GLU A 57 0.88 -29.43 -14.21
CA GLU A 57 -0.06 -30.33 -13.52
C GLU A 57 -1.25 -30.72 -14.41
N VAL A 58 -1.76 -29.79 -15.23
CA VAL A 58 -2.86 -30.06 -16.19
C VAL A 58 -2.42 -31.03 -17.29
N LYS A 59 -1.13 -31.03 -17.66
CA LYS A 59 -0.57 -31.96 -18.65
C LYS A 59 -0.34 -33.36 -18.06
N GLU A 60 0.07 -33.46 -16.80
CA GLU A 60 0.24 -34.74 -16.10
C GLU A 60 -1.12 -35.40 -15.77
N ALA A 61 -2.15 -34.65 -15.37
CA ALA A 61 -3.48 -35.19 -15.07
C ALA A 61 -4.26 -35.70 -16.31
N LYS A 62 -3.81 -35.33 -17.52
CA LYS A 62 -4.41 -35.76 -18.80
C LYS A 62 -3.73 -36.97 -19.43
N LYS A 63 -2.67 -37.49 -18.81
CA LYS A 63 -1.88 -38.64 -19.28
C LYS A 63 -2.27 -39.92 -18.53
#